data_AF-A0A7X1LZ04-F1
#
_entry.id   AF-A0A7X1LZ04-F1
#
_cell.length_a   1.000
_cell.length_b   1.000
_cell.length_c   1.000
_cell.angle_alpha   90.00
_cell.angle_beta   90.00
_cell.angle_gamma   90.00
#
_symmetry.space_group_name_H-M   'P 1'
#
loop_
_entity.id
_entity.type
_entity.pdbx_description
1 polymer ?
#
loop_
_entity_poly.entity_id
_entity_poly.type
_entity_poly.pdbx_seq_one_letter_code
_entity_poly.pdbx_strand_id
1 'polypeptide(L)'
;MDRIIDLDQAAAAIAERLPHWHALGLAAQPLTWRDETASWPRPLLTERASAHDPDSVGLVLTGPNDTELHVVLFRGGWADIDFRADADGGDFGSLPTPHLSSVAEFPAHLDRCVRRVWPSAVV
;
A
#
# COMPACT_ATOMS: atom_id res chain seq x y z
N MET A 1 -5.87 -12.90 15.01
CA MET A 1 -5.69 -12.89 13.55
C MET A 1 -4.54 -13.80 13.19
N ASP A 2 -4.72 -14.59 12.15
CA ASP A 2 -3.64 -15.42 11.60
C ASP A 2 -2.48 -14.53 11.13
N ARG A 3 -1.26 -14.99 11.35
CA ARG A 3 -0.02 -14.29 10.99
C ARG A 3 0.51 -14.91 9.69
N ILE A 4 -0.16 -14.62 8.57
CA ILE A 4 0.12 -15.25 7.27
C ILE A 4 1.18 -14.45 6.51
N ILE A 5 1.16 -13.13 6.66
CA ILE A 5 2.04 -12.21 5.94
C ILE A 5 3.10 -11.65 6.89
N ASP A 6 4.36 -11.80 6.48
CA ASP A 6 5.49 -11.05 7.04
C ASP A 6 5.45 -9.62 6.48
N LEU A 7 5.09 -8.65 7.33
CA LEU A 7 4.96 -7.25 6.95
C LEU A 7 6.30 -6.57 6.68
N ASP A 8 7.40 -7.07 7.25
CA ASP A 8 8.74 -6.56 6.95
C ASP A 8 9.18 -6.98 5.55
N GLN A 9 8.88 -8.22 5.16
CA GLN A 9 9.08 -8.67 3.78
C GLN A 9 8.18 -7.90 2.80
N ALA A 10 6.95 -7.59 3.19
CA ALA A 10 6.06 -6.78 2.37
C ALA A 10 6.62 -5.36 2.16
N ALA A 11 7.15 -4.74 3.22
CA ALA A 11 7.80 -3.43 3.15
C ALA A 11 9.06 -3.46 2.28
N ALA A 12 9.87 -4.51 2.37
CA ALA A 12 11.02 -4.71 1.48
C ALA A 12 10.59 -4.83 0.01
N ALA A 13 9.54 -5.60 -0.27
CA ALA A 13 8.98 -5.74 -1.61
C ALA A 13 8.41 -4.43 -2.19
N ILE A 14 7.92 -3.53 -1.33
CA ILE A 14 7.55 -2.15 -1.71
C ILE A 14 8.81 -1.33 -2.02
N ALA A 15 9.81 -1.37 -1.14
CA ALA A 15 11.06 -0.63 -1.32
C ALA A 15 11.76 -0.96 -2.65
N GLU A 16 11.76 -2.23 -3.05
CA GLU A 16 12.30 -2.69 -4.33
C GLU A 16 11.61 -2.08 -5.56
N ARG A 17 10.34 -1.65 -5.43
CA ARG A 17 9.56 -1.06 -6.52
C ARG A 17 9.68 0.45 -6.62
N LEU A 18 10.12 1.11 -5.55
CA LEU A 18 10.22 2.57 -5.52
C LEU A 18 10.97 3.16 -6.72
N PRO A 19 12.12 2.62 -7.15
CA PRO A 19 12.84 3.16 -8.31
C PRO A 19 12.02 3.06 -9.61
N HIS A 20 11.29 1.97 -9.79
CA HIS A 20 10.43 1.77 -10.95
C HIS A 20 9.27 2.76 -10.95
N TRP A 21 8.54 2.87 -9.84
CA TRP A 21 7.43 3.83 -9.71
C TRP A 21 7.89 5.28 -9.89
N HIS A 22 9.06 5.62 -9.36
CA HIS A 22 9.67 6.93 -9.56
C HIS A 22 9.96 7.21 -11.05
N ALA A 23 10.46 6.23 -11.79
CA ALA A 23 10.66 6.35 -13.24
C ALA A 23 9.34 6.56 -14.01
N LEU A 24 8.20 6.14 -13.44
CA LEU A 24 6.86 6.37 -13.97
C LEU A 24 6.26 7.73 -13.55
N GLY A 25 7.01 8.55 -12.82
CA GLY A 25 6.52 9.83 -12.30
C GLY A 25 5.63 9.69 -11.06
N LEU A 26 5.67 8.55 -10.38
CA LEU A 26 4.95 8.32 -9.13
C LEU A 26 5.87 8.56 -7.93
N ALA A 27 5.34 9.16 -6.87
CA ALA A 27 6.04 9.34 -5.62
C ALA A 27 5.36 8.52 -4.52
N ALA A 28 6.16 7.78 -3.74
CA ALA A 28 5.68 7.11 -2.55
C ALA A 28 5.87 8.00 -1.32
N GLN A 29 4.83 8.15 -0.51
CA GLN A 29 4.95 8.68 0.84
C GLN A 29 5.67 7.67 1.76
N PRO A 30 6.19 8.10 2.92
CA PRO A 30 6.72 7.18 3.91
C PRO A 30 5.73 6.07 4.24
N LEU A 31 6.21 4.82 4.33
CA LEU A 31 5.37 3.71 4.74
C LEU A 31 4.81 3.96 6.13
N THR A 32 3.55 3.61 6.33
CA THR A 32 2.92 3.68 7.64
C THR A 32 2.78 2.29 8.24
N TRP A 33 2.80 2.24 9.56
CA TRP A 33 2.70 1.02 10.35
C TRP A 33 1.63 1.25 11.40
N ARG A 34 0.81 0.24 11.63
CA ARG A 34 -0.12 0.22 12.77
C ARG A 34 0.28 -0.92 13.69
N ASP A 35 0.16 -0.66 14.98
CA ASP A 35 0.50 -1.61 16.04
C ASP A 35 -0.77 -2.23 16.64
N GLU A 36 -0.83 -3.55 16.72
CA GLU A 36 -1.97 -4.29 17.27
C GLU A 36 -2.23 -3.99 18.74
N THR A 37 -1.16 -3.74 19.50
CA THR A 37 -1.20 -3.55 20.96
C THR A 37 -1.43 -2.10 21.37
N ALA A 38 -1.34 -1.15 20.43
CA ALA A 38 -1.62 0.25 20.70
C ALA A 38 -3.08 0.48 21.10
N SER A 39 -3.29 1.45 22.01
CA SER A 39 -4.63 1.86 22.44
C SER A 39 -5.39 2.55 21.30
N TRP A 40 -6.71 2.40 21.31
CA TRP A 40 -7.57 3.06 20.33
C TRP A 40 -7.72 4.57 20.62
N PRO A 41 -7.75 5.45 19.60
CA PRO A 41 -7.47 5.16 18.19
C PRO A 41 -6.00 4.79 17.96
N ARG A 42 -5.77 3.71 17.21
CA ARG A 42 -4.41 3.22 16.95
C ARG A 42 -3.68 4.22 16.04
N PRO A 43 -2.53 4.77 16.46
CA PRO A 43 -1.78 5.72 15.65
C PRO A 43 -1.14 5.02 14.44
N LEU A 44 -0.96 5.79 13.35
CA LEU A 44 -0.10 5.41 12.24
C LEU A 44 1.32 5.90 12.51
N LEU A 45 2.27 4.98 12.47
CA LEU A 45 3.68 5.21 12.74
C LEU A 45 4.46 5.17 11.44
N THR A 46 5.37 6.12 11.20
CA THR A 46 6.25 6.07 10.01
C THR A 46 7.54 5.31 10.27
N GLU A 47 7.95 5.22 11.55
CA GLU A 47 9.14 4.50 11.97
C GLU A 47 8.79 3.05 12.31
N ARG A 48 9.29 2.09 11.51
CA ARG A 48 9.06 0.65 11.71
C ARG A 48 9.42 0.19 13.12
N ALA A 49 10.51 0.71 13.69
CA ALA A 49 10.99 0.33 15.02
C ALA A 49 10.01 0.71 16.15
N SER A 50 9.09 1.65 15.89
CA SER A 50 8.08 2.09 16.85
C SER A 50 6.86 1.15 16.90
N ALA A 51 6.70 0.26 15.92
CA ALA A 51 5.65 -0.76 15.92
C ALA A 51 6.19 -2.08 16.52
N HIS A 52 5.74 -2.40 17.73
CA HIS A 52 6.11 -3.59 18.48
C HIS A 52 5.44 -4.87 17.97
N ASP A 53 4.12 -4.87 17.74
CA ASP A 53 3.39 -5.97 17.10
C ASP A 53 2.63 -5.42 15.89
N PRO A 54 3.31 -5.19 14.75
CA PRO A 54 2.66 -4.58 13.59
C PRO A 54 1.51 -5.45 13.10
N ASP A 55 0.34 -4.82 12.86
CA ASP A 55 -0.84 -5.46 12.29
C ASP A 55 -1.09 -5.08 10.84
N SER A 56 -0.58 -3.93 10.40
CA SER A 56 -0.59 -3.54 8.98
C SER A 56 0.59 -2.66 8.58
N VAL A 57 0.92 -2.70 7.29
CA VAL A 57 1.76 -1.73 6.60
C VAL A 57 0.95 -0.98 5.55
N GLY A 58 1.08 0.34 5.51
CA GLY A 58 0.40 1.23 4.57
C GLY A 58 1.35 1.87 3.57
N LEU A 59 0.87 2.06 2.35
CA LEU A 59 1.55 2.70 1.24
C LEU A 59 0.61 3.72 0.61
N VAL A 60 1.11 4.94 0.39
CA VAL A 60 0.44 5.94 -0.44
C VAL A 60 1.34 6.28 -1.62
N LEU A 61 0.81 6.11 -2.83
CA LEU A 61 1.43 6.56 -4.07
C LEU A 61 0.66 7.76 -4.61
N THR A 62 1.38 8.81 -4.99
CA THR A 62 0.84 10.00 -5.65
C THR A 62 1.41 10.10 -7.06
N GLY A 63 0.60 10.51 -8.03
CA GLY A 63 1.01 10.71 -9.41
C GLY A 63 0.40 11.98 -10.01
N PRO A 64 0.49 12.13 -11.34
CA PRO A 64 -0.08 13.28 -12.06
C PRO A 64 -1.57 13.50 -11.77
N ASN A 65 -2.04 14.74 -11.98
CA ASN A 65 -3.43 15.16 -11.79
C ASN A 65 -3.98 14.86 -10.40
N ASP A 66 -3.14 14.97 -9.37
CA ASP A 66 -3.46 14.65 -7.99
C ASP A 66 -4.06 13.23 -7.82
N THR A 67 -3.66 12.29 -8.67
CA THR A 67 -4.13 10.90 -8.57
C THR A 67 -3.40 10.20 -7.43
N GLU A 68 -4.12 9.43 -6.63
CA GLU A 68 -3.57 8.73 -5.47
C GLU A 68 -3.99 7.27 -5.44
N LEU A 69 -3.12 6.41 -4.92
CA LEU A 69 -3.39 5.02 -4.58
C LEU A 69 -2.98 4.79 -3.13
N HIS A 70 -3.92 4.33 -2.32
CA HIS A 70 -3.76 4.00 -0.91
C HIS A 70 -3.88 2.47 -0.78
N VAL A 71 -2.87 1.85 -0.19
CA VAL A 71 -2.85 0.40 0.05
C VAL A 71 -2.54 0.17 1.51
N VAL A 72 -3.35 -0.63 2.20
CA VAL A 72 -3.08 -1.08 3.57
C VAL A 72 -3.11 -2.59 3.60
N LEU A 73 -1.95 -3.21 3.76
CA LEU A 73 -1.81 -4.66 3.86
C LEU A 73 -1.79 -5.06 5.33
N PHE A 74 -2.73 -5.92 5.70
CA PHE A 74 -2.83 -6.50 7.03
C PHE A 74 -2.09 -7.83 7.08
N ARG A 75 -1.45 -8.14 8.22
CA ARG A 75 -0.73 -9.40 8.45
C ARG A 75 -1.56 -10.67 8.28
N GLY A 76 -2.88 -10.55 8.29
CA GLY A 76 -3.83 -11.62 8.03
C GLY A 76 -4.06 -11.95 6.55
N GLY A 77 -3.33 -11.30 5.63
CA GLY A 77 -3.43 -11.57 4.18
C GLY A 77 -4.37 -10.63 3.43
N TRP A 78 -5.27 -9.96 4.14
CA TRP A 78 -6.18 -8.98 3.55
C TRP A 78 -5.48 -7.65 3.26
N ALA A 79 -5.87 -6.99 2.17
CA ALA A 79 -5.47 -5.61 1.91
C ALA A 79 -6.67 -4.72 1.55
N ASP A 80 -6.71 -3.53 2.14
CA ASP A 80 -7.56 -2.42 1.71
C ASP A 80 -6.86 -1.62 0.63
N ILE A 81 -7.60 -1.26 -0.42
CA ILE A 81 -7.04 -0.62 -1.60
C ILE A 81 -8.04 0.42 -2.10
N ASP A 82 -7.67 1.68 -1.93
CA ASP A 82 -8.48 2.83 -2.33
C ASP A 82 -7.68 3.70 -3.29
N PHE A 83 -8.37 4.39 -4.19
CA PHE A 83 -7.74 5.32 -5.09
C PHE A 83 -8.59 6.57 -5.27
N ARG A 84 -7.91 7.66 -5.66
CA ARG A 84 -8.52 8.89 -6.10
C ARG A 84 -8.05 9.16 -7.51
N ALA A 85 -8.96 9.22 -8.47
CA ALA A 85 -8.68 9.56 -9.85
C ALA A 85 -9.38 10.87 -10.25
N ASP A 86 -8.62 11.73 -10.93
CA ASP A 86 -9.01 13.03 -11.52
C ASP A 86 -9.23 14.22 -10.55
N ALA A 87 -8.74 15.38 -11.01
CA ALA A 87 -8.78 16.68 -10.37
C ALA A 87 -10.07 17.47 -10.68
N ASP A 88 -10.79 17.13 -11.76
CA ASP A 88 -11.99 17.87 -12.20
C ASP A 88 -13.33 17.27 -11.73
N GLY A 89 -13.30 16.18 -10.94
CA GLY A 89 -14.53 15.52 -10.49
C GLY A 89 -14.41 14.48 -9.37
N GLY A 90 -13.19 14.11 -8.95
CA GLY A 90 -12.96 13.29 -7.76
C GLY A 90 -13.63 11.92 -7.81
N ASP A 91 -13.21 11.06 -8.75
CA ASP A 91 -13.61 9.65 -8.71
C ASP A 91 -12.81 8.95 -7.59
N PHE A 92 -13.47 8.76 -6.44
CA PHE A 92 -12.96 7.94 -5.35
C PHE A 92 -13.51 6.53 -5.52
N GLY A 93 -12.61 5.54 -5.49
CA GLY A 93 -13.01 4.15 -5.62
C GLY A 93 -12.16 3.22 -4.80
N SER A 94 -12.71 2.05 -4.51
CA SER A 94 -11.99 0.94 -3.89
C SER A 94 -11.76 -0.15 -4.94
N LEU A 95 -10.57 -0.75 -4.94
CA LEU A 95 -10.28 -1.95 -5.72
C LEU A 95 -10.66 -3.20 -4.92
N PRO A 96 -10.85 -4.36 -5.58
CA PRO A 96 -11.16 -5.61 -4.88
C PRO A 96 -10.11 -5.91 -3.82
N THR A 97 -10.56 -6.13 -2.60
CA THR A 97 -9.70 -6.45 -1.47
C THR A 97 -9.18 -7.88 -1.59
N PRO A 98 -7.89 -8.11 -1.90
CA PRO A 98 -7.37 -9.46 -2.02
C PRO A 98 -7.30 -10.14 -0.67
N HIS A 99 -7.26 -11.46 -0.70
CA HIS A 99 -6.80 -12.28 0.41
C HIS A 99 -5.55 -13.03 -0.04
N LEU A 100 -4.39 -12.49 0.32
CA LEU A 100 -3.09 -13.05 -0.03
C LEU A 100 -2.75 -14.21 0.89
N SER A 101 -2.34 -15.32 0.28
CA SER A 101 -1.91 -16.52 1.01
C SER A 101 -0.43 -16.48 1.39
N SER A 102 0.33 -15.59 0.74
CA SER A 102 1.77 -15.40 0.93
C SER A 102 2.19 -14.00 0.53
N VAL A 103 3.23 -13.48 1.18
CA VAL A 103 3.84 -12.18 0.84
C VAL A 103 4.40 -12.15 -0.59
N ALA A 104 4.75 -13.31 -1.17
CA ALA A 104 5.25 -13.41 -2.54
C ALA A 104 4.20 -12.96 -3.59
N GLU A 105 2.90 -13.00 -3.26
CA GLU A 105 1.82 -12.58 -4.13
C GLU A 105 1.62 -11.05 -4.15
N PHE A 106 2.06 -10.37 -3.09
CA PHE A 106 1.87 -8.94 -2.88
C PHE A 106 2.53 -8.07 -3.96
N PRO A 107 3.80 -8.31 -4.33
CA PRO A 107 4.46 -7.75 -5.51
C PRO A 107 3.58 -7.60 -6.76
N ALA A 108 3.08 -8.74 -7.28
CA ALA A 108 2.28 -8.77 -8.50
C ALA A 108 0.91 -8.11 -8.30
N HIS A 109 0.39 -8.10 -7.08
CA HIS A 109 -0.85 -7.41 -6.75
C HIS A 109 -0.67 -5.88 -6.83
N LEU A 110 0.39 -5.33 -6.22
CA LEU A 110 0.71 -3.91 -6.30
C LEU A 110 0.87 -3.44 -7.75
N ASP A 111 1.57 -4.23 -8.57
CA ASP A 111 1.79 -3.90 -9.98
C ASP A 111 0.46 -3.82 -10.77
N ARG A 112 -0.53 -4.66 -10.42
CA ARG A 112 -1.88 -4.59 -10.99
C ARG A 112 -2.64 -3.35 -10.53
N CYS A 113 -2.55 -2.98 -9.25
CA CYS A 113 -3.19 -1.78 -8.72
C CYS A 113 -2.63 -0.52 -9.39
N VAL A 114 -1.31 -0.41 -9.50
CA VAL A 114 -0.64 0.71 -10.17
C VAL A 114 -1.08 0.81 -11.63
N ARG A 115 -1.12 -0.31 -12.38
CA ARG A 115 -1.63 -0.33 -13.76
C ARG A 115 -3.10 0.08 -13.88
N ARG A 116 -3.92 -0.26 -12.88
CA ARG A 116 -5.36 0.05 -12.88
C ARG A 116 -5.62 1.54 -12.64
N VAL A 117 -4.81 2.18 -11.80
CA VAL A 117 -4.91 3.60 -11.44
C VAL A 117 -4.21 4.49 -12.47
N TRP A 118 -3.03 4.09 -12.94
CA TRP A 118 -2.25 4.81 -13.95
C TRP A 118 -2.02 3.94 -15.21
N PRO A 119 -3.06 3.73 -16.05
CA PRO A 119 -2.94 2.89 -17.24
C PRO A 119 -1.95 3.44 -18.27
N SER A 120 -1.76 4.76 -18.33
CA SER A 120 -0.83 5.43 -19.25
C SER A 120 0.63 5.45 -18.78
N ALA A 121 0.90 5.05 -17.53
CA ALA A 121 2.23 5.02 -16.95
C ALA A 121 3.00 3.73 -17.27
N VAL A 122 2.42 2.80 -18.05
CA VAL A 122 3.08 1.55 -18.47
C VAL A 122 3.14 1.53 -19.99
N VAL A 123 4.22 2.09 -20.54
CA VAL A 123 4.62 1.94 -21.95
C VAL A 123 6.01 1.33 -21.99
#